data_AF-A0A260ZJT4-F1
#
_entry.id   AF-A0A260ZJT4-F1
#
_cell.length_a   1.000
_cell.length_b   1.000
_cell.length_c   1.000
_cell.angle_alpha   90.00
_cell.angle_beta   90.00
_cell.angle_gamma   90.00
#
_symmetry.space_group_name_H-M   'P 1'
#
loop_
_entity.id
_entity.type
_entity.pdbx_description
1 polymer ?
#
loop_
_entity_poly.entity_id
_entity_poly.type
_entity_poly.pdbx_seq_one_letter_code
_entity_poly.pdbx_strand_id
1 'polypeptide(L)'
;MKLIFFSYIFMFFTLKISSDFSEDLKTIVSTKGCDWKCTFNYSEVTSKTIEYFPRKCEDVCAILTFNSNTDVAESELKKVFKQMHYLIGDIAILQNFQFWVTSHSAYECPFQISNNTKLDTTDVCTHVQVADWFGSRISGNSKDCGDVEIQNTTLKDLSFLKSLKEIRSKHGKINRNVVLNVHDNYEMTRLGLDNLVNLYDVLFGPFFVNLENLHADFCLTFKELLFFYEQRVIFNNIHAKYCPESKKRINKQKLCEIRNLDSLDDDCNYLFGDLVIDSFEGRYLYKLFNVNILFGSLKIQYTKLEGANFLYNLEYIASLNGNNRRGYNQFSKVQHVISRNKDAVVIEDNPVLFSSNMECLMYRITYATNLRINNEGC
;
A
#
# COMPACT_ATOMS: atom_id res chain seq x y z
N MET A 1 57.58 -26.78 -16.01
CA MET A 1 56.32 -26.44 -15.33
C MET A 1 56.03 -24.97 -15.62
N LYS A 2 55.10 -24.70 -16.54
CA LYS A 2 54.65 -23.36 -16.94
C LYS A 2 53.56 -22.92 -15.96
N LEU A 3 53.58 -21.68 -15.51
CA LEU A 3 52.39 -20.99 -15.00
C LEU A 3 52.28 -19.65 -15.70
N ILE A 4 51.27 -19.58 -16.55
CA ILE A 4 50.87 -18.42 -17.35
C ILE A 4 49.87 -17.65 -16.48
N PHE A 5 50.17 -16.40 -16.14
CA PHE A 5 49.18 -15.47 -15.59
C PHE A 5 48.32 -14.95 -16.74
N PHE A 6 47.06 -15.39 -16.81
CA PHE A 6 46.06 -14.80 -17.70
C PHE A 6 45.57 -13.48 -17.09
N SER A 7 46.03 -12.36 -17.65
CA SER A 7 45.44 -11.04 -17.45
C SER A 7 44.10 -10.99 -18.19
N TYR A 8 42.99 -11.22 -17.50
CA TYR A 8 41.67 -10.86 -18.01
C TYR A 8 41.51 -9.34 -17.90
N ILE A 9 41.68 -8.65 -19.02
CA ILE A 9 41.25 -7.28 -19.22
C ILE A 9 39.73 -7.30 -19.11
N PHE A 10 39.19 -6.91 -17.96
CA PHE A 10 37.78 -6.62 -17.78
C PHE A 10 37.49 -5.35 -18.57
N MET A 11 37.09 -5.52 -19.83
CA MET A 11 36.58 -4.43 -20.66
C MET A 11 35.28 -3.98 -19.99
N PHE A 12 35.35 -2.94 -19.17
CA PHE A 12 34.18 -2.23 -18.65
C PHE A 12 33.45 -1.64 -19.87
N PHE A 13 32.56 -2.44 -20.46
CA PHE A 13 31.45 -1.92 -21.24
C PHE A 13 30.62 -1.10 -20.26
N THR A 14 30.86 0.20 -20.25
CA THR A 14 29.93 1.15 -19.68
C THR A 14 28.69 1.09 -20.55
N LEU A 15 27.73 0.23 -20.19
CA LEU A 15 26.37 0.34 -20.69
C LEU A 15 25.87 1.70 -20.23
N LYS A 16 25.94 2.70 -21.12
CA LYS A 16 25.23 3.96 -20.96
C LYS A 16 23.75 3.66 -21.17
N ILE A 17 23.07 3.24 -20.11
CA ILE A 17 21.61 3.21 -20.08
C ILE A 17 21.18 4.65 -19.83
N SER A 18 20.57 5.28 -20.83
CA SER A 18 19.89 6.56 -20.71
C SER A 18 18.39 6.30 -20.81
N SER A 19 17.62 6.66 -19.78
CA SER A 19 16.16 6.67 -19.86
C SER A 19 15.70 7.77 -20.83
N ASP A 20 14.98 7.41 -21.89
CA ASP A 20 14.41 8.35 -22.85
C ASP A 20 12.89 8.40 -22.67
N PHE A 21 12.37 9.51 -22.14
CA PHE A 21 10.94 9.78 -22.01
C PHE A 21 10.15 9.49 -23.29
N SER A 22 10.75 9.73 -24.47
CA SER A 22 10.12 9.45 -25.76
C SER A 22 9.85 7.96 -25.95
N GLU A 23 10.74 7.10 -25.48
CA GLU A 23 10.63 5.64 -25.60
C GLU A 23 9.63 5.07 -24.58
N ASP A 24 9.65 5.59 -23.35
CA ASP A 24 8.67 5.22 -22.30
C ASP A 24 7.25 5.61 -22.70
N LEU A 25 7.07 6.84 -23.19
CA LEU A 25 5.77 7.32 -23.63
C LEU A 25 5.29 6.56 -24.87
N LYS A 26 6.17 6.24 -25.83
CA LYS A 26 5.83 5.39 -26.98
C LYS A 26 5.38 3.99 -26.54
N THR A 27 6.01 3.44 -25.51
CA THR A 27 5.63 2.15 -24.94
C THR A 27 4.23 2.22 -24.35
N ILE A 28 3.91 3.25 -23.55
CA ILE A 28 2.57 3.46 -23.01
C ILE A 28 1.54 3.61 -24.14
N VAL A 29 1.80 4.52 -25.10
CA VAL A 29 0.88 4.81 -26.20
C VAL A 29 0.60 3.57 -27.05
N SER A 30 1.63 2.82 -27.42
CA SER A 30 1.50 1.63 -28.28
C SER A 30 0.87 0.44 -27.56
N THR A 31 1.23 0.19 -26.31
CA THR A 31 0.73 -0.97 -25.56
C THR A 31 -0.66 -0.76 -24.96
N LYS A 32 -1.08 0.49 -24.75
CA LYS A 32 -2.34 0.84 -24.07
C LYS A 32 -3.41 1.40 -24.99
N GLY A 33 -3.13 1.61 -26.28
CA GLY A 33 -4.14 2.03 -27.27
C GLY A 33 -4.64 3.46 -27.07
N CYS A 34 -3.73 4.38 -26.76
CA CYS A 34 -4.04 5.78 -26.48
C CYS A 34 -4.43 6.58 -27.74
N ASP A 35 -5.44 7.46 -27.66
CA ASP A 35 -5.67 8.51 -28.66
C ASP A 35 -4.60 9.59 -28.51
N TRP A 36 -3.87 9.87 -29.60
CA TRP A 36 -2.84 10.89 -29.63
C TRP A 36 -3.34 12.29 -29.23
N LYS A 37 -4.63 12.60 -29.43
CA LYS A 37 -5.23 13.89 -28.99
C LYS A 37 -5.40 13.99 -27.49
N CYS A 38 -5.41 12.85 -26.80
CA CYS A 38 -5.51 12.75 -25.35
C CYS A 38 -4.19 12.28 -24.73
N THR A 39 -3.08 12.39 -25.46
CA THR A 39 -1.74 12.12 -24.95
C THR A 39 -1.04 13.42 -24.58
N PHE A 40 -0.50 13.49 -23.37
CA PHE A 40 0.38 14.57 -22.95
C PHE A 40 1.84 14.19 -23.21
N ASN A 41 2.45 14.83 -24.21
CA ASN A 41 3.81 14.53 -24.69
C ASN A 41 4.92 15.28 -23.95
N TYR A 42 4.70 15.65 -22.69
CA TYR A 42 5.71 16.25 -21.83
C TYR A 42 5.77 15.49 -20.50
N SER A 43 6.97 15.22 -19.99
CA SER A 43 7.13 14.60 -18.67
C SER A 43 6.90 15.61 -17.57
N GLU A 44 7.69 16.68 -17.55
CA GLU A 44 7.66 17.67 -16.49
C GLU A 44 6.44 18.58 -16.61
N VAL A 45 5.72 18.76 -15.50
CA VAL A 45 4.59 19.68 -15.38
C VAL A 45 5.09 21.03 -14.86
N THR A 46 5.07 22.04 -15.74
CA THR A 46 5.47 23.43 -15.49
C THR A 46 4.46 24.37 -16.15
N SER A 47 4.51 25.67 -15.86
CA SER A 47 3.67 26.69 -16.47
C SER A 47 3.76 26.67 -18.01
N LYS A 48 4.91 26.27 -18.55
CA LYS A 48 5.16 26.13 -19.99
C LYS A 48 4.60 24.85 -20.59
N THR A 49 4.61 23.74 -19.86
CA THR A 49 4.19 22.44 -20.42
C THR A 49 2.71 22.17 -20.16
N ILE A 50 2.18 22.63 -19.03
CA ILE A 50 0.78 22.41 -18.62
C ILE A 50 -0.25 23.08 -19.55
N GLU A 51 0.19 24.01 -20.41
CA GLU A 51 -0.65 24.59 -21.47
C GLU A 51 -1.04 23.56 -22.54
N TYR A 52 -0.20 22.55 -22.78
CA TYR A 52 -0.44 21.47 -23.76
C TYR A 52 -1.26 20.31 -23.20
N PHE A 53 -1.66 20.37 -21.93
CA PHE A 53 -2.43 19.30 -21.32
C PHE A 53 -3.82 19.16 -21.99
N PRO A 54 -4.28 17.93 -22.32
CA PRO A 54 -5.54 17.71 -23.04
C PRO A 54 -6.77 17.91 -22.14
N ARG A 55 -7.14 19.16 -21.88
CA ARG A 55 -8.22 19.58 -20.94
C ARG A 55 -9.64 19.12 -21.30
N LYS A 56 -9.84 18.54 -22.48
CA LYS A 56 -11.15 18.06 -22.97
C LYS A 56 -11.30 16.54 -22.90
N CYS A 57 -10.26 15.83 -22.48
CA CYS A 57 -10.25 14.37 -22.43
C CYS A 57 -10.57 13.87 -21.03
N GLU A 58 -11.37 12.80 -20.96
CA GLU A 58 -11.61 12.04 -19.72
C GLU A 58 -10.50 11.01 -19.46
N ASP A 59 -10.05 10.34 -20.52
CA ASP A 59 -8.94 9.40 -20.50
C ASP A 59 -7.69 10.11 -21.03
N VAL A 60 -6.65 10.24 -20.22
CA VAL A 60 -5.41 10.92 -20.61
C VAL A 60 -4.24 9.97 -20.50
N CYS A 61 -3.45 9.85 -21.57
CA CYS A 61 -2.19 9.11 -21.54
C CYS A 61 -1.02 10.05 -21.29
N ALA A 62 -0.30 9.85 -20.18
CA ALA A 62 0.77 10.74 -19.79
C ALA A 62 1.74 10.07 -18.80
N ILE A 63 2.97 10.56 -18.78
CA ILE A 63 3.88 10.40 -17.64
C ILE A 63 3.96 11.79 -17.02
N LEU A 64 3.34 12.00 -15.86
CA LEU A 64 3.28 13.31 -15.21
C LEU A 64 4.35 13.40 -14.13
N THR A 65 5.37 14.21 -14.35
CA THR A 65 6.43 14.46 -13.38
C THR A 65 6.29 15.86 -12.80
N PHE A 66 6.11 15.93 -11.48
CA PHE A 66 6.12 17.17 -10.71
C PHE A 66 7.44 17.18 -9.96
N ASN A 67 8.30 18.17 -10.21
CA ASN A 67 9.62 18.22 -9.56
C ASN A 67 9.96 19.63 -9.05
N SER A 68 11.23 19.89 -8.72
CA SER A 68 11.67 21.22 -8.28
C SER A 68 11.57 22.30 -9.36
N ASN A 69 11.36 21.94 -10.63
CA ASN A 69 11.06 22.87 -11.72
C ASN A 69 9.56 23.18 -11.84
N THR A 70 8.67 22.47 -11.14
CA THR A 70 7.23 22.72 -11.19
C THR A 70 6.89 24.04 -10.50
N ASP A 71 6.52 25.02 -11.31
CA ASP A 71 6.12 26.38 -10.93
C ASP A 71 4.60 26.60 -10.99
N VAL A 72 3.83 25.51 -11.16
CA VAL A 72 2.36 25.56 -11.25
C VAL A 72 1.74 25.36 -9.87
N ALA A 73 0.89 26.30 -9.46
CA ALA A 73 0.18 26.20 -8.18
C ALA A 73 -0.87 25.07 -8.18
N GLU A 74 -1.08 24.44 -7.03
CA GLU A 74 -2.10 23.38 -6.85
C GLU A 74 -3.50 23.82 -7.33
N SER A 75 -3.87 25.09 -7.10
CA SER A 75 -5.15 25.65 -7.53
C SER A 75 -5.31 25.70 -9.06
N GLU A 76 -4.21 25.80 -9.80
CA GLU A 76 -4.18 25.74 -11.25
C GLU A 76 -4.24 24.30 -11.73
N LEU A 77 -3.47 23.39 -11.12
CA LEU A 77 -3.55 21.95 -11.41
C LEU A 77 -4.97 21.40 -11.25
N LYS A 78 -5.68 21.81 -10.17
CA LYS A 78 -7.10 21.51 -9.93
C LYS A 78 -8.02 21.93 -11.09
N LYS A 79 -7.70 23.02 -11.79
CA LYS A 79 -8.48 23.51 -12.94
C LYS A 79 -8.12 22.72 -14.20
N VAL A 80 -6.84 22.42 -14.40
CA VAL A 80 -6.34 21.72 -15.59
C VAL A 80 -6.80 20.26 -15.62
N PHE A 81 -6.66 19.54 -14.51
CA PHE A 81 -7.01 18.12 -14.40
C PHE A 81 -8.48 17.87 -14.13
N LYS A 82 -9.31 18.92 -14.13
CA LYS A 82 -10.73 18.84 -13.76
C LYS A 82 -11.51 17.79 -14.56
N GLN A 83 -11.23 17.68 -15.88
CA GLN A 83 -11.92 16.74 -16.76
C GLN A 83 -11.27 15.36 -16.83
N MET A 84 -10.02 15.22 -16.37
CA MET A 84 -9.33 13.93 -16.38
C MET A 84 -9.94 13.02 -15.32
N HIS A 85 -10.52 11.91 -15.77
CA HIS A 85 -11.08 10.85 -14.93
C HIS A 85 -10.13 9.66 -14.80
N TYR A 86 -9.39 9.35 -15.87
CA TYR A 86 -8.50 8.21 -15.97
C TYR A 86 -7.13 8.68 -16.46
N LEU A 87 -6.08 8.31 -15.72
CA LEU A 87 -4.69 8.48 -16.12
C LEU A 87 -4.14 7.14 -16.58
N ILE A 88 -3.67 7.06 -17.82
CA ILE A 88 -3.06 5.87 -18.42
C ILE A 88 -1.57 6.15 -18.61
N GLY A 89 -0.77 5.73 -17.63
CA GLY A 89 0.65 5.99 -17.61
C GLY A 89 1.14 6.08 -16.18
N ASP A 90 1.98 7.06 -15.89
CA ASP A 90 2.74 7.14 -14.64
C ASP A 90 2.63 8.56 -14.06
N ILE A 91 2.74 8.69 -12.74
CA ILE A 91 2.83 9.97 -12.05
C ILE A 91 3.92 9.91 -10.99
N ALA A 92 4.87 10.84 -11.09
CA ALA A 92 5.97 11.02 -10.16
C ALA A 92 5.91 12.42 -9.56
N ILE A 93 5.94 12.54 -8.23
CA ILE A 93 5.99 13.83 -7.53
C ILE A 93 7.22 13.85 -6.63
N LEU A 94 8.16 14.73 -6.93
CA LEU A 94 9.50 14.82 -6.36
C LEU A 94 9.75 16.26 -5.87
N GLN A 95 10.23 16.49 -4.65
CA GLN A 95 10.78 17.81 -4.27
C GLN A 95 12.14 17.64 -3.56
N ASN A 96 13.05 18.60 -3.80
CA ASN A 96 14.46 18.56 -3.41
C ASN A 96 14.71 18.18 -1.94
N PHE A 97 15.71 17.33 -1.67
CA PHE A 97 16.53 17.38 -0.46
C PHE A 97 18.02 17.03 -0.69
N GLN A 98 18.89 17.71 0.06
CA GLN A 98 20.35 17.54 0.16
C GLN A 98 20.74 17.03 1.57
N PHE A 99 21.53 15.93 1.63
CA PHE A 99 22.46 15.39 2.68
C PHE A 99 21.94 15.08 4.12
N TRP A 100 22.40 14.10 4.93
CA TRP A 100 23.70 13.40 5.14
C TRP A 100 23.52 11.95 5.66
N VAL A 101 24.49 11.06 5.42
CA VAL A 101 24.53 9.68 5.98
C VAL A 101 25.34 9.65 7.28
N THR A 102 24.77 9.13 8.37
CA THR A 102 25.51 8.63 9.55
C THR A 102 25.41 7.11 9.66
N SER A 103 26.46 6.51 10.21
CA SER A 103 26.91 5.14 9.95
C SER A 103 26.70 4.16 11.12
N HIS A 104 26.88 2.86 10.80
CA HIS A 104 27.09 1.66 11.67
C HIS A 104 25.84 1.06 12.35
N SER A 105 25.58 -0.26 12.37
CA SER A 105 26.37 -1.46 12.00
C SER A 105 25.50 -2.74 11.94
N ALA A 106 25.85 -3.64 11.00
CA ALA A 106 25.84 -5.12 11.00
C ALA A 106 24.58 -5.91 11.44
N TYR A 107 23.96 -6.67 10.51
CA TYR A 107 24.19 -8.11 10.28
C TYR A 107 23.37 -8.54 9.04
N GLU A 108 24.06 -9.16 8.07
CA GLU A 108 23.69 -9.32 6.65
C GLU A 108 23.52 -7.96 5.93
N CYS A 109 24.29 -7.72 4.86
CA CYS A 109 24.11 -6.55 4.01
C CYS A 109 23.22 -6.93 2.83
N PRO A 110 21.89 -6.78 2.92
CA PRO A 110 21.03 -6.87 1.76
C PRO A 110 21.38 -5.73 0.80
N PHE A 111 21.55 -6.06 -0.48
CA PHE A 111 21.79 -5.10 -1.54
C PHE A 111 20.65 -4.07 -1.58
N GLN A 112 20.98 -2.78 -1.50
CA GLN A 112 20.05 -1.64 -1.54
C GLN A 112 20.42 -0.74 -2.72
N ILE A 113 19.42 -0.33 -3.49
CA ILE A 113 19.59 0.66 -4.56
C ILE A 113 18.84 1.90 -4.09
N SER A 114 19.55 2.87 -3.50
CA SER A 114 18.92 4.06 -2.98
C SER A 114 19.69 5.34 -3.27
N ASN A 115 18.96 6.45 -3.32
CA ASN A 115 19.50 7.81 -3.46
C ASN A 115 20.34 8.03 -4.74
N ASN A 116 20.05 7.30 -5.81
CA ASN A 116 20.69 7.50 -7.09
C ASN A 116 19.85 8.44 -7.95
N THR A 117 20.16 9.74 -7.90
CA THR A 117 19.40 10.82 -8.56
C THR A 117 19.33 10.76 -10.10
N LYS A 118 19.95 9.75 -10.72
CA LYS A 118 19.97 9.52 -12.17
C LYS A 118 19.55 8.11 -12.56
N LEU A 119 19.32 7.22 -11.60
CA LEU A 119 19.04 5.82 -11.88
C LEU A 119 17.53 5.65 -12.00
N ASP A 120 17.09 5.23 -13.17
CA ASP A 120 15.73 4.72 -13.39
C ASP A 120 15.75 3.22 -13.12
N THR A 121 14.95 2.77 -12.16
CA THR A 121 14.89 1.35 -11.79
C THR A 121 13.80 0.57 -12.52
N THR A 122 13.09 1.15 -13.49
CA THR A 122 11.99 0.48 -14.22
C THR A 122 12.38 -0.90 -14.75
N ASP A 123 13.56 -1.05 -15.35
CA ASP A 123 14.06 -2.35 -15.84
C ASP A 123 14.37 -3.34 -14.70
N VAL A 124 14.87 -2.82 -13.58
CA VAL A 124 15.14 -3.59 -12.35
C VAL A 124 13.83 -4.08 -11.73
N CYS A 125 12.80 -3.22 -11.74
CA CYS A 125 11.48 -3.46 -11.17
C CYS A 125 10.61 -4.37 -12.06
N THR A 126 10.86 -4.43 -13.37
CA THR A 126 10.14 -5.32 -14.29
C THR A 126 10.79 -6.70 -14.40
N HIS A 127 12.04 -6.86 -13.95
CA HIS A 127 12.71 -8.15 -13.92
C HIS A 127 12.29 -8.97 -12.69
N VAL A 128 11.37 -9.92 -12.89
CA VAL A 128 10.71 -10.75 -11.85
C VAL A 128 11.66 -11.27 -10.75
N GLN A 129 12.81 -11.85 -11.12
CA GLN A 129 13.78 -12.38 -10.15
C GLN A 129 14.46 -11.32 -9.26
N VAL A 130 14.58 -10.08 -9.73
CA VAL A 130 15.26 -8.98 -9.03
C VAL A 130 14.25 -8.17 -8.20
N ALA A 131 13.06 -7.91 -8.76
CA ALA A 131 11.95 -7.28 -8.05
C ALA A 131 11.51 -8.10 -6.82
N ASP A 132 11.42 -9.42 -6.94
CA ASP A 132 11.03 -10.32 -5.85
C ASP A 132 12.01 -10.34 -4.66
N TRP A 133 13.29 -10.04 -4.90
CA TRP A 133 14.33 -10.06 -3.85
C TRP A 133 14.60 -8.68 -3.25
N PHE A 134 14.33 -7.60 -4.00
CA PHE A 134 14.85 -6.28 -3.67
C PHE A 134 13.83 -5.14 -3.78
N GLY A 135 12.59 -5.37 -4.22
CA GLY A 135 11.59 -4.31 -4.47
C GLY A 135 11.28 -3.42 -3.27
N SER A 136 11.34 -3.95 -2.04
CA SER A 136 11.17 -3.16 -0.80
C SER A 136 12.40 -2.35 -0.36
N ARG A 137 13.47 -2.34 -1.17
CA ARG A 137 14.79 -1.77 -0.83
C ARG A 137 15.32 -0.84 -1.93
N ILE A 138 14.43 -0.41 -2.82
CA ILE A 138 14.69 0.53 -3.91
C ILE A 138 13.94 1.83 -3.57
N SER A 139 14.67 2.90 -3.23
CA SER A 139 14.08 4.16 -2.75
C SER A 139 14.98 5.37 -3.00
N GLY A 140 14.40 6.51 -3.37
CA GLY A 140 15.14 7.76 -3.61
C GLY A 140 15.95 7.73 -4.91
N ASN A 141 15.61 6.87 -5.87
CA ASN A 141 16.22 6.90 -7.21
C ASN A 141 15.46 7.87 -8.14
N SER A 142 15.90 8.03 -9.39
CA SER A 142 15.16 8.86 -10.36
C SER A 142 13.76 8.33 -10.65
N LYS A 143 13.58 7.01 -10.52
CA LYS A 143 12.30 6.30 -10.58
C LYS A 143 12.42 4.99 -9.81
N ASP A 144 11.56 4.79 -8.81
CA ASP A 144 11.50 3.59 -7.95
C ASP A 144 10.44 2.59 -8.44
N CYS A 145 10.28 1.43 -7.79
CA CYS A 145 9.45 0.32 -8.26
C CYS A 145 7.93 0.50 -8.14
N GLY A 146 7.42 1.72 -8.27
CA GLY A 146 6.00 2.02 -8.25
C GLY A 146 5.44 2.62 -9.53
N ASP A 147 4.19 2.26 -9.86
CA ASP A 147 3.44 2.87 -10.97
C ASP A 147 3.02 4.32 -10.63
N VAL A 148 2.89 4.62 -9.34
CA VAL A 148 2.64 5.96 -8.78
C VAL A 148 3.60 6.19 -7.62
N GLU A 149 4.44 7.21 -7.73
CA GLU A 149 5.51 7.52 -6.78
C GLU A 149 5.36 8.96 -6.25
N ILE A 150 5.15 9.09 -4.93
CA ILE A 150 4.91 10.39 -4.28
C ILE A 150 5.81 10.48 -3.04
N GLN A 151 6.87 11.28 -3.12
CA GLN A 151 7.82 11.41 -2.03
C GLN A 151 8.49 12.78 -1.93
N ASN A 152 8.93 13.11 -0.71
CA ASN A 152 9.66 14.34 -0.39
C ASN A 152 8.91 15.63 -0.78
N THR A 153 7.58 15.62 -0.73
CA THR A 153 6.75 16.78 -1.10
C THR A 153 6.29 17.57 0.11
N THR A 154 5.98 18.84 -0.11
CA THR A 154 5.31 19.75 0.85
C THR A 154 3.78 19.71 0.72
N LEU A 155 3.24 18.73 -0.02
CA LEU A 155 1.80 18.62 -0.22
C LEU A 155 1.12 18.10 1.04
N LYS A 156 0.03 18.77 1.44
CA LYS A 156 -0.79 18.33 2.58
C LYS A 156 -1.71 17.17 2.22
N ASP A 157 -2.10 17.06 0.95
CA ASP A 157 -2.96 16.02 0.39
C ASP A 157 -2.87 15.96 -1.16
N LEU A 158 -3.56 14.98 -1.78
CA LEU A 158 -3.67 14.81 -3.23
C LEU A 158 -5.01 15.30 -3.80
N SER A 159 -5.69 16.22 -3.13
CA SER A 159 -7.02 16.71 -3.56
C SER A 159 -7.00 17.45 -4.89
N PHE A 160 -5.82 17.76 -5.43
CA PHE A 160 -5.68 18.23 -6.81
C PHE A 160 -6.03 17.16 -7.86
N LEU A 161 -5.93 15.88 -7.49
CA LEU A 161 -6.39 14.72 -8.27
C LEU A 161 -7.81 14.29 -7.91
N LYS A 162 -8.62 15.16 -7.28
CA LYS A 162 -10.00 14.80 -6.89
C LYS A 162 -10.89 14.32 -8.04
N SER A 163 -10.55 14.55 -9.31
CA SER A 163 -11.33 14.03 -10.46
C SER A 163 -10.95 12.59 -10.83
N LEU A 164 -9.81 12.08 -10.33
CA LEU A 164 -9.32 10.73 -10.59
C LEU A 164 -10.29 9.69 -10.03
N LYS A 165 -10.75 8.78 -10.89
CA LYS A 165 -11.71 7.73 -10.55
C LYS A 165 -11.09 6.35 -10.49
N GLU A 166 -10.00 6.14 -11.21
CA GLU A 166 -9.40 4.80 -11.33
C GLU A 166 -7.88 4.87 -11.52
N ILE A 167 -7.18 3.93 -10.89
CA ILE A 167 -5.75 3.68 -11.10
C ILE A 167 -5.60 2.26 -11.67
N ARG A 168 -4.82 2.13 -12.76
CA ARG A 168 -4.60 0.85 -13.45
C ARG A 168 -3.13 0.41 -13.37
N SER A 169 -2.90 -0.85 -13.02
CA SER A 169 -1.59 -1.51 -13.11
C SER A 169 -1.60 -2.66 -14.13
N LYS A 170 -0.42 -3.22 -14.44
CA LYS A 170 -0.27 -4.40 -15.31
C LYS A 170 0.86 -5.31 -14.81
N HIS A 171 0.87 -5.56 -13.51
CA HIS A 171 1.86 -6.39 -12.83
C HIS A 171 1.47 -7.88 -12.88
N GLY A 172 0.17 -8.19 -12.89
CA GLY A 172 -0.32 -9.58 -12.88
C GLY A 172 -0.07 -10.30 -11.55
N LYS A 173 -0.38 -11.60 -11.51
CA LYS A 173 -0.52 -12.35 -10.24
C LYS A 173 0.76 -12.62 -9.46
N ILE A 174 1.90 -12.59 -10.13
CA ILE A 174 3.19 -13.04 -9.56
C ILE A 174 3.99 -11.84 -9.03
N ASN A 175 3.89 -10.70 -9.69
CA ASN A 175 4.65 -9.52 -9.36
C ASN A 175 4.08 -8.83 -8.10
N ARG A 176 4.98 -8.39 -7.21
CA ARG A 176 4.66 -7.72 -5.94
C ARG A 176 5.05 -6.25 -5.89
N ASN A 177 5.27 -5.62 -7.04
CA ASN A 177 5.56 -4.21 -7.13
C ASN A 177 4.45 -3.38 -6.50
N VAL A 178 4.85 -2.32 -5.80
CA VAL A 178 3.92 -1.36 -5.21
C VAL A 178 3.27 -0.59 -6.35
N VAL A 179 1.95 -0.49 -6.40
CA VAL A 179 1.29 0.33 -7.43
C VAL A 179 1.23 1.78 -6.98
N LEU A 180 0.88 2.03 -5.72
CA LEU A 180 0.84 3.37 -5.12
C LEU A 180 1.84 3.46 -3.97
N ASN A 181 2.97 4.10 -4.20
CA ASN A 181 4.02 4.32 -3.22
C ASN A 181 4.03 5.78 -2.75
N VAL A 182 3.54 6.02 -1.53
CA VAL A 182 3.52 7.35 -0.90
C VAL A 182 4.39 7.31 0.34
N HIS A 183 5.55 7.94 0.28
CA HIS A 183 6.47 7.93 1.41
C HIS A 183 7.25 9.22 1.61
N ASP A 184 7.77 9.44 2.82
CA ASP A 184 8.61 10.60 3.17
C ASP A 184 7.96 11.96 2.85
N ASN A 185 6.63 12.05 3.04
CA ASN A 185 5.87 13.29 2.90
C ASN A 185 5.42 13.76 4.28
N TYR A 186 6.36 14.33 5.04
CA TYR A 186 6.15 14.71 6.44
C TYR A 186 5.12 15.83 6.66
N GLU A 187 4.69 16.55 5.61
CA GLU A 187 3.60 17.54 5.68
C GLU A 187 2.23 16.98 5.26
N MET A 188 2.20 15.76 4.70
CA MET A 188 0.97 15.14 4.19
C MET A 188 0.10 14.62 5.34
N THR A 189 -1.10 15.16 5.49
CA THR A 189 -2.05 14.84 6.57
C THR A 189 -3.28 14.06 6.09
N ARG A 190 -3.57 14.06 4.79
CA ARG A 190 -4.68 13.33 4.19
C ARG A 190 -4.30 12.79 2.82
N LEU A 191 -4.94 11.71 2.37
CA LEU A 191 -4.72 11.18 1.03
C LEU A 191 -5.42 12.04 -0.04
N GLY A 192 -6.69 12.41 0.16
CA GLY A 192 -7.40 13.37 -0.70
C GLY A 192 -7.93 12.82 -2.03
N LEU A 193 -8.02 11.49 -2.18
CA LEU A 193 -8.51 10.81 -3.39
C LEU A 193 -10.00 10.42 -3.29
N ASP A 194 -10.85 11.37 -2.91
CA ASP A 194 -12.24 11.10 -2.47
C ASP A 194 -13.18 10.48 -3.54
N ASN A 195 -12.85 10.65 -4.82
CA ASN A 195 -13.62 10.15 -5.96
C ASN A 195 -13.01 8.92 -6.63
N LEU A 196 -11.92 8.38 -6.07
CA LEU A 196 -11.36 7.11 -6.51
C LEU A 196 -12.35 5.99 -6.22
N VAL A 197 -12.73 5.22 -7.23
CA VAL A 197 -13.75 4.17 -7.16
C VAL A 197 -13.24 2.81 -7.61
N ASN A 198 -12.07 2.73 -8.24
CA ASN A 198 -11.54 1.48 -8.76
C ASN A 198 -10.01 1.43 -8.71
N LEU A 199 -9.47 0.31 -8.24
CA LEU A 199 -8.06 -0.05 -8.32
C LEU A 199 -7.98 -1.37 -9.07
N TYR A 200 -7.40 -1.35 -10.27
CA TYR A 200 -7.52 -2.48 -11.17
C TYR A 200 -6.19 -2.85 -11.82
N ASP A 201 -5.75 -4.08 -11.62
CA ASP A 201 -4.67 -4.66 -12.41
C ASP A 201 -5.25 -5.32 -13.67
N VAL A 202 -4.75 -4.92 -14.84
CA VAL A 202 -5.23 -5.41 -16.15
C VAL A 202 -5.03 -6.91 -16.35
N LEU A 203 -4.10 -7.52 -15.60
CA LEU A 203 -3.82 -8.96 -15.62
C LEU A 203 -4.40 -9.68 -14.38
N PHE A 204 -5.33 -9.05 -13.67
CA PHE A 204 -6.00 -9.57 -12.48
C PHE A 204 -5.02 -9.95 -11.35
N GLY A 205 -3.94 -9.17 -11.21
CA GLY A 205 -3.01 -9.21 -10.09
C GLY A 205 -3.50 -8.49 -8.83
N PRO A 206 -2.85 -8.73 -7.68
CA PRO A 206 -3.08 -7.96 -6.45
C PRO A 206 -2.63 -6.50 -6.60
N PHE A 207 -3.21 -5.61 -5.80
CA PHE A 207 -2.88 -4.19 -5.82
C PHE A 207 -2.10 -3.81 -4.56
N PHE A 208 -0.79 -3.58 -4.68
CA PHE A 208 0.07 -3.24 -3.55
C PHE A 208 0.14 -1.73 -3.32
N VAL A 209 0.08 -1.30 -2.07
CA VAL A 209 0.16 0.11 -1.67
C VAL A 209 1.16 0.28 -0.53
N ASN A 210 1.91 1.37 -0.53
CA ASN A 210 2.80 1.75 0.56
C ASN A 210 2.45 3.16 1.04
N LEU A 211 2.17 3.31 2.33
CA LEU A 211 1.99 4.59 3.01
C LEU A 211 2.97 4.66 4.17
N GLU A 212 4.09 5.34 3.99
CA GLU A 212 5.23 5.33 4.92
C GLU A 212 5.74 6.74 5.21
N ASN A 213 6.33 6.99 6.39
CA ASN A 213 6.94 8.28 6.75
C ASN A 213 6.12 9.54 6.38
N LEU A 214 4.81 9.52 6.71
CA LEU A 214 3.90 10.65 6.50
C LEU A 214 3.81 11.53 7.76
N HIS A 215 3.07 12.64 7.70
CA HIS A 215 2.85 13.49 8.88
C HIS A 215 2.29 12.66 10.05
N ALA A 216 2.64 13.02 11.29
CA ALA A 216 2.19 12.30 12.48
C ALA A 216 0.65 12.25 12.62
N ASP A 217 -0.04 13.23 12.04
CA ASP A 217 -1.51 13.31 11.99
C ASP A 217 -2.12 12.78 10.68
N PHE A 218 -1.31 12.17 9.81
CA PHE A 218 -1.85 11.48 8.65
C PHE A 218 -2.87 10.43 9.08
N CYS A 219 -4.06 10.51 8.50
CA CYS A 219 -5.16 9.64 8.86
C CYS A 219 -5.90 9.12 7.63
N LEU A 220 -6.53 7.96 7.79
CA LEU A 220 -7.48 7.37 6.85
C LEU A 220 -8.87 7.32 7.50
N THR A 221 -9.88 7.66 6.71
CA THR A 221 -11.28 7.57 7.09
C THR A 221 -11.76 6.13 6.99
N PHE A 222 -12.85 5.80 7.69
CA PHE A 222 -13.49 4.49 7.52
C PHE A 222 -13.94 4.24 6.08
N LYS A 223 -14.34 5.28 5.32
CA LYS A 223 -14.69 5.14 3.90
C LYS A 223 -13.47 4.72 3.06
N GLU A 224 -12.31 5.34 3.27
CA GLU A 224 -11.07 4.99 2.56
C GLU A 224 -10.63 3.55 2.91
N LEU A 225 -10.71 3.15 4.17
CA LEU A 225 -10.38 1.78 4.59
C LEU A 225 -11.33 0.73 4.00
N LEU A 226 -12.63 1.01 3.96
CA LEU A 226 -13.60 0.13 3.31
C LEU A 226 -13.35 0.00 1.81
N PHE A 227 -13.01 1.11 1.14
CA PHE A 227 -12.60 1.07 -0.25
C PHE A 227 -11.39 0.15 -0.45
N PHE A 228 -10.33 0.29 0.35
CA PHE A 228 -9.17 -0.60 0.26
C PHE A 228 -9.50 -2.06 0.53
N TYR A 229 -10.42 -2.34 1.45
CA TYR A 229 -10.94 -3.68 1.68
C TYR A 229 -11.69 -4.23 0.45
N GLU A 230 -12.62 -3.46 -0.12
CA GLU A 230 -13.39 -3.84 -1.31
C GLU A 230 -12.48 -4.08 -2.53
N GLN A 231 -11.42 -3.28 -2.67
CA GLN A 231 -10.40 -3.42 -3.71
C GLN A 231 -9.32 -4.47 -3.38
N ARG A 232 -9.38 -5.12 -2.21
CA ARG A 232 -8.42 -6.14 -1.73
C ARG A 232 -6.95 -5.66 -1.79
N VAL A 233 -6.73 -4.41 -1.39
CA VAL A 233 -5.39 -3.80 -1.40
C VAL A 233 -4.47 -4.47 -0.41
N ILE A 234 -3.24 -4.75 -0.81
CA ILE A 234 -2.20 -5.27 0.09
C ILE A 234 -1.25 -4.13 0.45
N PHE A 235 -1.08 -3.86 1.75
CA PHE A 235 -0.17 -2.81 2.20
C PHE A 235 1.22 -3.36 2.51
N ASN A 236 2.26 -2.71 2.00
CA ASN A 236 3.64 -2.94 2.45
C ASN A 236 3.89 -2.27 3.81
N ASN A 237 3.54 -0.98 3.91
CA ASN A 237 3.43 -0.25 5.17
C ASN A 237 2.15 0.60 5.16
N ILE A 238 1.58 0.83 6.35
CA ILE A 238 0.43 1.72 6.54
C ILE A 238 0.60 2.59 7.79
N HIS A 239 1.37 3.67 7.65
CA HIS A 239 1.63 4.65 8.70
C HIS A 239 0.50 5.69 8.76
N ALA A 240 -0.68 5.25 9.21
CA ALA A 240 -1.87 6.10 9.33
C ALA A 240 -2.54 5.95 10.70
N LYS A 241 -3.38 6.94 11.05
CA LYS A 241 -4.38 6.89 12.14
C LYS A 241 -5.80 6.82 11.56
N TYR A 242 -6.81 6.60 12.39
CA TYR A 242 -8.20 6.85 11.97
C TYR A 242 -8.51 8.34 12.00
N CYS A 243 -9.20 8.85 11.00
CA CYS A 243 -9.63 10.24 11.02
C CYS A 243 -10.79 10.46 12.03
N PRO A 244 -10.74 11.50 12.88
CA PRO A 244 -11.74 11.74 13.93
C PRO A 244 -13.19 11.83 13.43
N GLU A 245 -13.39 12.37 12.23
CA GLU A 245 -14.69 12.57 11.59
C GLU A 245 -15.36 11.25 11.13
N SER A 246 -14.64 10.14 11.17
CA SER A 246 -15.11 8.83 10.68
C SER A 246 -16.24 8.22 11.53
N LYS A 247 -16.52 8.76 12.72
CA LYS A 247 -17.47 8.23 13.72
C LYS A 247 -18.96 8.41 13.38
N LYS A 248 -19.32 8.66 12.12
CA LYS A 248 -20.71 8.80 11.66
C LYS A 248 -21.22 7.48 11.06
N ARG A 249 -22.54 7.29 10.99
CA ARG A 249 -23.17 6.12 10.33
C ARG A 249 -22.63 5.95 8.91
N ILE A 250 -22.16 4.75 8.57
CA ILE A 250 -21.61 4.41 7.26
C ILE A 250 -22.60 3.53 6.52
N ASN A 251 -22.99 3.89 5.30
CA ASN A 251 -23.77 3.03 4.39
C ASN A 251 -25.02 2.35 5.02
N LYS A 252 -25.72 3.07 5.92
CA LYS A 252 -26.88 2.57 6.70
C LYS A 252 -26.56 1.45 7.72
N GLN A 253 -25.31 0.99 7.79
CA GLN A 253 -24.83 0.02 8.75
C GLN A 253 -24.62 0.67 10.12
N LYS A 254 -24.88 -0.08 11.20
CA LYS A 254 -24.70 0.42 12.56
C LYS A 254 -23.24 0.28 12.98
N LEU A 255 -22.60 1.42 13.23
CA LEU A 255 -21.27 1.51 13.84
C LEU A 255 -21.43 1.63 15.35
N CYS A 256 -20.73 0.77 16.10
CA CYS A 256 -20.70 0.80 17.55
C CYS A 256 -19.28 1.00 18.06
N GLU A 257 -19.10 1.91 19.02
CA GLU A 257 -17.82 2.08 19.70
C GLU A 257 -17.69 1.06 20.83
N ILE A 258 -16.57 0.35 20.86
CA ILE A 258 -16.29 -0.64 21.90
C ILE A 258 -15.86 0.09 23.17
N ARG A 259 -16.62 -0.11 24.25
CA ARG A 259 -16.20 0.20 25.62
C ARG A 259 -15.97 -1.09 26.40
N ASN A 260 -16.98 -1.96 26.35
CA ASN A 260 -16.98 -3.31 26.89
C ASN A 260 -18.06 -4.13 26.14
N LEU A 261 -18.03 -5.45 26.26
CA LEU A 261 -18.97 -6.33 25.55
C LEU A 261 -20.38 -6.33 26.17
N ASP A 262 -20.49 -6.05 27.47
CA ASP A 262 -21.79 -6.00 28.16
C ASP A 262 -22.64 -4.81 27.72
N SER A 263 -22.05 -3.64 27.45
CA SER A 263 -22.76 -2.45 26.99
C SER A 263 -22.87 -2.34 25.46
N LEU A 264 -22.31 -3.29 24.71
CA LEU A 264 -22.40 -3.28 23.25
C LEU A 264 -23.84 -3.58 22.81
N ASP A 265 -24.34 -2.93 21.75
CA ASP A 265 -25.64 -3.26 21.20
C ASP A 265 -25.60 -4.58 20.39
N ASP A 266 -26.72 -5.28 20.29
CA ASP A 266 -26.79 -6.61 19.68
C ASP A 266 -26.87 -6.58 18.13
N ASP A 267 -27.20 -5.43 17.55
CA ASP A 267 -27.42 -5.20 16.11
C ASP A 267 -26.27 -4.41 15.45
N CYS A 268 -25.09 -4.37 16.08
CA CYS A 268 -23.90 -3.74 15.50
C CYS A 268 -23.41 -4.50 14.27
N ASN A 269 -23.13 -3.78 13.19
CA ASN A 269 -22.49 -4.33 11.99
C ASN A 269 -20.99 -4.01 12.00
N TYR A 270 -20.65 -2.76 12.32
CA TYR A 270 -19.27 -2.28 12.38
C TYR A 270 -18.90 -1.98 13.82
N LEU A 271 -17.68 -2.33 14.19
CA LEU A 271 -17.11 -1.97 15.48
C LEU A 271 -15.95 -0.99 15.30
N PHE A 272 -15.82 -0.07 16.23
CA PHE A 272 -14.67 0.82 16.36
C PHE A 272 -14.07 0.73 17.77
N GLY A 273 -12.77 0.47 17.84
CA GLY A 273 -12.04 0.26 19.09
C GLY A 273 -11.41 -1.12 19.15
N ASP A 274 -10.61 -1.37 20.18
CA ASP A 274 -9.92 -2.64 20.36
C ASP A 274 -10.83 -3.63 21.10
N LEU A 275 -11.01 -4.82 20.50
CA LEU A 275 -11.82 -5.90 21.03
C LEU A 275 -10.94 -6.90 21.77
N VAL A 276 -11.14 -7.04 23.08
CA VAL A 276 -10.48 -8.07 23.89
C VAL A 276 -11.53 -9.09 24.33
N ILE A 277 -11.21 -10.38 24.13
CA ILE A 277 -12.03 -11.51 24.56
C ILE A 277 -11.19 -12.37 25.48
N ASP A 278 -11.64 -12.48 26.72
CA ASP A 278 -11.05 -13.31 27.76
C ASP A 278 -12.06 -14.30 28.37
N SER A 279 -11.72 -14.89 29.51
CA SER A 279 -12.55 -15.87 30.19
C SER A 279 -13.89 -15.34 30.71
N PHE A 280 -14.06 -14.01 30.85
CA PHE A 280 -15.20 -13.40 31.52
C PHE A 280 -16.30 -12.94 30.56
N GLU A 281 -16.01 -12.75 29.26
CA GLU A 281 -16.99 -12.20 28.32
C GLU A 281 -17.83 -13.24 27.57
N GLY A 282 -17.69 -14.53 27.91
CA GLY A 282 -18.37 -15.64 27.23
C GLY A 282 -19.87 -15.44 27.01
N ARG A 283 -20.58 -14.86 28.00
CA ARG A 283 -22.04 -14.60 27.93
C ARG A 283 -22.44 -13.52 26.93
N TYR A 284 -21.52 -12.68 26.46
CA TYR A 284 -21.80 -11.55 25.57
C TYR A 284 -21.29 -11.76 24.14
N LEU A 285 -20.65 -12.90 23.87
CA LEU A 285 -20.09 -13.20 22.54
C LEU A 285 -21.12 -13.19 21.43
N TYR A 286 -22.39 -13.47 21.74
CA TYR A 286 -23.47 -13.47 20.74
C TYR A 286 -23.66 -12.09 20.07
N LYS A 287 -23.26 -11.00 20.73
CA LYS A 287 -23.34 -9.64 20.17
C LYS A 287 -22.40 -9.42 18.99
N LEU A 288 -21.42 -10.30 18.83
CA LEU A 288 -20.43 -10.24 17.75
C LEU A 288 -20.88 -10.99 16.50
N PHE A 289 -21.97 -11.76 16.55
CA PHE A 289 -22.42 -12.59 15.42
C PHE A 289 -22.71 -11.78 14.16
N ASN A 290 -23.25 -10.55 14.28
CA ASN A 290 -23.61 -9.70 13.14
C ASN A 290 -22.48 -8.76 12.69
N VAL A 291 -21.36 -8.77 13.41
CA VAL A 291 -20.23 -7.87 13.14
C VAL A 291 -19.47 -8.39 11.94
N ASN A 292 -19.36 -7.56 10.91
CA ASN A 292 -18.61 -7.85 9.70
C ASN A 292 -17.30 -7.08 9.58
N ILE A 293 -17.18 -5.92 10.23
CA ILE A 293 -15.99 -5.07 10.13
C ILE A 293 -15.56 -4.55 11.50
N LEU A 294 -14.26 -4.67 11.78
CA LEU A 294 -13.62 -4.13 12.98
C LEU A 294 -12.57 -3.08 12.60
N PHE A 295 -12.84 -1.82 12.92
CA PHE A 295 -11.85 -0.74 12.91
C PHE A 295 -11.13 -0.71 14.26
N GLY A 296 -10.13 -1.58 14.40
CA GLY A 296 -9.33 -1.73 15.61
C GLY A 296 -8.57 -3.05 15.58
N SER A 297 -8.08 -3.47 16.74
CA SER A 297 -7.46 -4.78 16.93
C SER A 297 -8.44 -5.75 17.58
N LEU A 298 -8.25 -7.05 17.34
CA LEU A 298 -8.93 -8.11 18.07
C LEU A 298 -7.89 -8.96 18.80
N LYS A 299 -8.14 -9.22 20.08
CA LYS A 299 -7.30 -10.05 20.94
C LYS A 299 -8.15 -11.10 21.63
N ILE A 300 -7.80 -12.36 21.46
CA ILE A 300 -8.41 -13.47 22.19
C ILE A 300 -7.34 -14.09 23.10
N GLN A 301 -7.60 -14.12 24.41
CA GLN A 301 -6.64 -14.59 25.41
C GLN A 301 -7.33 -15.34 26.55
N TYR A 302 -6.61 -16.21 27.26
CA TYR A 302 -7.06 -16.86 28.50
C TYR A 302 -8.44 -17.54 28.43
N THR A 303 -8.90 -17.88 27.23
CA THR A 303 -10.22 -18.47 27.01
C THR A 303 -10.11 -19.98 26.83
N LYS A 304 -11.11 -20.71 27.32
CA LYS A 304 -11.28 -22.15 27.12
C LYS A 304 -12.32 -22.47 26.04
N LEU A 305 -12.72 -21.47 25.26
CA LEU A 305 -13.73 -21.63 24.22
C LEU A 305 -13.22 -22.60 23.13
N GLU A 306 -14.07 -23.55 22.77
CA GLU A 306 -13.86 -24.39 21.60
C GLU A 306 -14.29 -23.62 20.36
N GLY A 307 -13.30 -23.04 19.66
CA GLY A 307 -13.50 -22.32 18.40
C GLY A 307 -13.92 -20.85 18.55
N ALA A 308 -14.15 -20.20 17.41
CA ALA A 308 -14.40 -18.76 17.32
C ALA A 308 -15.65 -18.39 16.49
N ASN A 309 -16.67 -19.25 16.52
CA ASN A 309 -17.90 -19.10 15.71
C ASN A 309 -18.68 -17.80 16.00
N PHE A 310 -18.49 -17.20 17.17
CA PHE A 310 -19.07 -15.89 17.49
C PHE A 310 -18.53 -14.75 16.61
N LEU A 311 -17.42 -14.96 15.89
CA LEU A 311 -16.86 -14.06 14.88
C LEU A 311 -17.10 -14.56 13.45
N TYR A 312 -18.11 -15.42 13.24
CA TYR A 312 -18.37 -16.04 11.93
C TYR A 312 -18.52 -15.05 10.78
N ASN A 313 -19.14 -13.88 11.01
CA ASN A 313 -19.33 -12.88 9.96
C ASN A 313 -18.21 -11.85 9.87
N LEU A 314 -17.20 -11.90 10.75
CA LEU A 314 -16.09 -10.94 10.72
C LEU A 314 -15.25 -11.18 9.46
N GLU A 315 -15.25 -10.20 8.55
CA GLU A 315 -14.61 -10.29 7.24
C GLU A 315 -13.37 -9.40 7.15
N TYR A 316 -13.38 -8.26 7.83
CA TYR A 316 -12.32 -7.25 7.73
C TYR A 316 -11.90 -6.71 9.10
N ILE A 317 -10.59 -6.67 9.34
CA ILE A 317 -9.98 -6.02 10.49
C ILE A 317 -8.98 -4.98 9.98
N ALA A 318 -9.20 -3.72 10.35
CA ALA A 318 -8.26 -2.63 10.07
C ALA A 318 -7.69 -2.13 11.39
N SER A 319 -6.44 -2.49 11.71
CA SER A 319 -5.75 -2.14 12.95
C SER A 319 -4.65 -1.08 12.70
N LEU A 320 -4.98 0.20 12.90
CA LEU A 320 -4.06 1.32 12.67
C LEU A 320 -3.37 1.83 13.95
N ASN A 321 -3.90 1.48 15.12
CA ASN A 321 -3.34 1.90 16.40
C ASN A 321 -2.08 1.07 16.70
N GLY A 322 -0.92 1.73 16.82
CA GLY A 322 0.39 1.10 17.02
C GLY A 322 0.63 0.43 18.38
N ASN A 323 -0.42 0.15 19.16
CA ASN A 323 -0.28 -0.56 20.42
C ASN A 323 -0.20 -2.05 20.16
N ASN A 324 1.04 -2.57 20.14
CA ASN A 324 1.40 -3.98 20.10
C ASN A 324 0.56 -4.82 21.07
N ARG A 325 -0.53 -5.44 20.62
CA ARG A 325 -1.27 -6.41 21.42
C ARG A 325 -1.70 -7.61 20.58
N ARG A 326 -1.04 -8.71 20.94
CA ARG A 326 -0.91 -10.03 20.31
C ARG A 326 -2.16 -10.89 20.52
N GLY A 327 -2.45 -11.79 19.59
CA GLY A 327 -3.27 -12.99 19.81
C GLY A 327 -4.53 -13.07 18.94
N TYR A 328 -4.45 -13.82 17.84
CA TYR A 328 -5.60 -14.27 17.07
C TYR A 328 -5.66 -15.80 17.06
N ASN A 329 -6.88 -16.33 16.98
CA ASN A 329 -7.14 -17.74 16.68
C ASN A 329 -7.66 -17.85 15.24
N GLN A 330 -7.53 -19.04 14.65
CA GLN A 330 -7.97 -19.37 13.31
C GLN A 330 -9.44 -18.96 13.07
N PHE A 331 -9.64 -17.93 12.24
CA PHE A 331 -10.97 -17.57 11.74
C PHE A 331 -11.17 -18.17 10.35
N SER A 332 -12.30 -18.82 10.14
CA SER A 332 -12.67 -19.43 8.85
C SER A 332 -13.14 -18.43 7.80
N LYS A 333 -13.35 -17.15 8.16
CA LYS A 333 -13.96 -16.13 7.29
C LYS A 333 -13.34 -14.72 7.29
N VAL A 334 -12.35 -14.42 8.13
CA VAL A 334 -11.65 -13.13 8.04
C VAL A 334 -10.88 -13.14 6.71
N GLN A 335 -11.35 -12.39 5.72
CA GLN A 335 -10.81 -12.42 4.36
C GLN A 335 -9.58 -11.54 4.23
N HIS A 336 -9.51 -10.47 5.02
CA HIS A 336 -8.48 -9.47 4.88
C HIS A 336 -8.19 -8.77 6.22
N VAL A 337 -6.91 -8.60 6.53
CA VAL A 337 -6.44 -7.86 7.71
C VAL A 337 -5.44 -6.83 7.24
N ILE A 338 -5.68 -5.57 7.59
CA ILE A 338 -4.72 -4.49 7.39
C ILE A 338 -4.23 -4.06 8.77
N SER A 339 -2.91 -4.01 8.93
CA SER A 339 -2.27 -3.65 10.20
C SER A 339 -1.10 -2.72 9.95
N ARG A 340 -0.92 -1.74 10.84
CA ARG A 340 0.29 -0.92 10.89
C ARG A 340 1.53 -1.74 11.28
N ASN A 341 1.34 -2.84 12.01
CA ASN A 341 2.41 -3.76 12.39
C ASN A 341 2.64 -4.78 11.27
N LYS A 342 3.92 -5.10 11.00
CA LYS A 342 4.31 -6.14 10.03
C LYS A 342 3.70 -7.51 10.37
N ASP A 343 3.46 -7.75 11.65
CA ASP A 343 2.84 -8.96 12.15
C ASP A 343 1.35 -8.70 12.34
N ALA A 344 0.59 -8.74 11.24
CA ALA A 344 -0.86 -8.48 11.27
C ALA A 344 -1.61 -9.53 12.11
N VAL A 345 -1.08 -10.75 12.18
CA VAL A 345 -1.66 -11.89 12.90
C VAL A 345 -0.57 -12.61 13.68
N VAL A 346 -0.81 -12.82 14.97
CA VAL A 346 0.07 -13.52 15.92
C VAL A 346 -0.74 -14.56 16.67
N ILE A 347 -0.29 -15.82 16.65
CA ILE A 347 -0.91 -16.93 17.40
C ILE A 347 0.19 -17.55 18.27
N GLU A 348 -0.06 -17.65 19.57
CA GLU A 348 0.87 -18.18 20.58
C GLU A 348 0.11 -19.17 21.47
N ASP A 349 0.76 -20.25 21.92
CA ASP A 349 0.23 -21.22 22.91
C ASP A 349 -1.15 -21.83 22.59
N ASN A 350 -1.42 -22.13 21.31
CA ASN A 350 -2.64 -22.81 20.84
C ASN A 350 -2.31 -24.16 20.16
N PRO A 351 -1.93 -25.21 20.92
CA PRO A 351 -1.39 -26.46 20.36
C PRO A 351 -2.41 -27.31 19.58
N VAL A 352 -3.72 -27.05 19.78
CA VAL A 352 -4.81 -27.80 19.15
C VAL A 352 -5.45 -27.04 17.99
N LEU A 353 -4.89 -25.89 17.59
CA LEU A 353 -5.51 -25.02 16.60
C LEU A 353 -5.53 -25.66 15.20
N PHE A 354 -4.44 -26.32 14.82
CA PHE A 354 -4.33 -26.96 13.51
C PHE A 354 -4.34 -28.46 13.66
N SER A 355 -5.14 -29.13 12.82
CA SER A 355 -5.22 -30.59 12.78
C SER A 355 -4.00 -31.23 12.12
N SER A 356 -3.21 -30.45 11.38
CA SER A 356 -1.97 -30.88 10.73
C SER A 356 -1.00 -29.73 10.46
N ASN A 357 0.29 -30.04 10.29
CA ASN A 357 1.29 -29.06 9.85
C ASN A 357 0.95 -28.44 8.47
N MET A 358 0.31 -29.20 7.58
CA MET A 358 -0.13 -28.70 6.28
C MET A 358 -1.19 -27.59 6.45
N GLU A 359 -2.13 -27.77 7.37
CA GLU A 359 -3.14 -26.75 7.70
C GLU A 359 -2.48 -25.48 8.30
N CYS A 360 -1.51 -25.66 9.20
CA CYS A 360 -0.69 -24.58 9.77
C CYS A 360 0.06 -23.80 8.67
N LEU A 361 0.73 -24.50 7.75
CA LEU A 361 1.45 -23.91 6.62
C LEU A 361 0.52 -23.15 5.68
N MET A 362 -0.62 -23.74 5.31
CA MET A 362 -1.60 -23.09 4.45
C MET A 362 -2.15 -21.82 5.10
N TYR A 363 -2.50 -21.86 6.38
CA TYR A 363 -2.92 -20.68 7.12
C TYR A 363 -1.82 -19.60 7.14
N ARG A 364 -0.57 -20.00 7.37
CA ARG A 364 0.59 -19.08 7.37
C ARG A 364 0.75 -18.36 6.03
N ILE A 365 0.60 -19.08 4.92
CA ILE A 365 0.73 -18.54 3.57
C ILE A 365 -0.46 -17.63 3.23
N THR A 366 -1.69 -18.08 3.49
CA THR A 366 -2.91 -17.36 3.14
C THR A 366 -3.02 -16.01 3.84
N TYR A 367 -2.64 -15.94 5.11
CA TYR A 367 -2.83 -14.74 5.93
C TYR A 367 -1.51 -14.01 6.25
N ALA A 368 -0.40 -14.41 5.63
CA ALA A 368 0.93 -13.83 5.84
C ALA A 368 1.31 -13.67 7.32
N THR A 369 0.99 -14.67 8.13
CA THR A 369 1.09 -14.59 9.60
C THR A 369 2.48 -15.00 10.09
N ASN A 370 2.96 -14.42 11.20
CA ASN A 370 4.17 -14.88 11.89
C ASN A 370 3.86 -15.99 12.90
N LEU A 371 3.32 -17.12 12.41
CA LEU A 371 3.04 -18.29 13.22
C LEU A 371 4.35 -18.85 13.82
N ARG A 372 4.47 -18.79 15.15
CA ARG A 372 5.51 -19.47 15.94
C ARG A 372 4.81 -20.32 16.99
N ILE A 373 4.64 -21.61 16.69
CA ILE A 373 4.22 -22.58 17.70
C ILE A 373 5.51 -23.11 18.35
N ASN A 374 5.51 -23.25 19.68
CA ASN A 374 6.66 -23.58 20.52
C ASN A 374 7.73 -24.47 19.85
N ASN A 375 8.83 -23.83 19.41
CA ASN A 375 10.13 -24.40 19.02
C ASN A 375 10.22 -25.42 17.88
N GLU A 376 9.16 -25.70 17.13
CA GLU A 376 9.25 -26.35 15.84
C GLU A 376 8.31 -25.58 14.89
N GLY A 377 8.82 -25.16 13.72
CA GLY A 377 7.96 -24.52 12.73
C GLY A 377 6.75 -25.40 12.41
N CYS A 378 5.71 -24.82 11.78
CA CYS A 378 4.86 -25.66 10.95
C CYS A 378 5.78 -26.52 10.04
#